data_AF-A0A4S2FDP2-F1
#
_entry.id   AF-A0A4S2FDP2-F1
#
_cell.length_a   1.000
_cell.length_b   1.000
_cell.length_c   1.000
_cell.angle_alpha   90.00
_cell.angle_beta   90.00
_cell.angle_gamma   90.00
#
_symmetry.space_group_name_H-M   'P 1'
#
loop_
_entity.id
_entity.type
_entity.pdbx_description
1 polymer ?
#
loop_
_entity_poly.entity_id
_entity_poly.type
_entity_poly.pdbx_seq_one_letter_code
_entity_poly.pdbx_strand_id
1 'polypeptide(L)'
;MKATLLIKNIENLYTCNQKNRIEHHAFIALHHDKIIDFGHHDPKKWIDDATRVLDARGECVVPAFIDCHFNSPLDELDGDRMRKVSDALYAMRMNGILTLISKDPSMRRKELFQEVLTSRHNPRMPVIQGIPDEKIRIPFLLSCGMNSLPHKMYSMQPLAFVLYVYRGVGASDLLRAMTCNPAWEFGLRDLGVIEKGRQGDLLVLGAPTIEEYFSQVGKQGIHRMIKSGIQFYPEILRC
;
A
#
# COMPACT_ATOMS: atom_id res chain seq x y z
N MET A 1 9.04 25.75 7.20
CA MET A 1 9.16 24.32 6.84
C MET A 1 8.71 24.16 5.40
N LYS A 2 9.48 23.45 4.58
CA LYS A 2 9.24 23.23 3.14
C LYS A 2 9.17 21.73 2.84
N ALA A 3 8.52 21.34 1.76
CA ALA A 3 8.37 19.93 1.43
C ALA A 3 9.71 19.35 0.94
N THR A 4 10.05 18.15 1.38
CA THR A 4 11.11 17.35 0.74
C THR A 4 10.60 16.66 -0.52
N LEU A 5 9.32 16.29 -0.53
CA LEU A 5 8.62 15.70 -1.67
C LEU A 5 7.23 16.32 -1.81
N LEU A 6 6.87 16.71 -3.03
CA LEU A 6 5.53 17.18 -3.36
C LEU A 6 5.01 16.44 -4.59
N ILE A 7 3.81 15.88 -4.50
CA ILE A 7 3.12 15.27 -5.63
C ILE A 7 1.96 16.19 -6.00
N LYS A 8 1.92 16.70 -7.24
CA LYS A 8 0.90 17.64 -7.74
C LYS A 8 0.06 17.06 -8.86
N ASN A 9 -1.03 17.74 -9.18
CA ASN A 9 -1.97 17.39 -10.25
C ASN A 9 -2.58 15.98 -10.10
N ILE A 10 -2.76 15.52 -8.86
CA ILE A 10 -3.33 14.20 -8.59
C ILE A 10 -4.80 14.23 -9.00
N GLU A 11 -5.23 13.29 -9.84
CA GLU A 11 -6.62 13.23 -10.29
C GLU A 11 -7.55 12.94 -9.10
N ASN A 12 -7.24 11.88 -8.34
CA ASN A 12 -7.97 11.48 -7.15
C ASN A 12 -7.02 11.07 -6.02
N LEU A 13 -7.08 11.74 -4.88
CA LEU A 13 -6.34 11.35 -3.67
C LEU A 13 -7.27 10.71 -2.65
N TYR A 14 -7.04 9.46 -2.31
CA TYR A 14 -7.89 8.66 -1.42
C TYR A 14 -7.34 8.65 0.00
N THR A 15 -8.05 9.27 0.94
CA THR A 15 -7.47 9.48 2.28
C THR A 15 -7.49 8.25 3.18
N CYS A 16 -8.46 7.34 3.01
CA CYS A 16 -8.69 6.14 3.82
C CYS A 16 -8.79 6.36 5.35
N ASN A 17 -8.83 7.62 5.81
CA ASN A 17 -9.04 7.96 7.22
C ASN A 17 -10.50 7.73 7.64
N GLN A 18 -10.86 8.10 8.87
CA GLN A 18 -12.23 7.93 9.38
C GLN A 18 -13.30 8.60 8.50
N LYS A 19 -12.98 9.75 7.87
CA LYS A 19 -13.89 10.47 6.98
C LYS A 19 -13.92 9.90 5.56
N ASN A 20 -12.96 9.06 5.20
CA ASN A 20 -12.84 8.37 3.92
C ASN A 20 -13.06 9.29 2.70
N ARG A 21 -12.44 10.47 2.72
CA ARG A 21 -12.60 11.49 1.67
C ARG A 21 -11.76 11.17 0.44
N ILE A 22 -12.26 11.61 -0.70
CA ILE A 22 -11.54 11.69 -1.98
C ILE A 22 -11.32 13.17 -2.25
N GLU A 23 -10.06 13.58 -2.40
CA GLU A 23 -9.70 14.94 -2.79
C GLU A 23 -9.38 14.93 -4.30
N HIS A 24 -10.23 15.58 -5.09
CA HIS A 24 -10.09 15.68 -6.55
C HIS A 24 -9.10 16.80 -6.92
N HIS A 25 -8.32 16.59 -7.98
CA HIS A 25 -7.34 17.56 -8.50
C HIS A 25 -6.41 18.11 -7.40
N ALA A 26 -5.89 17.18 -6.60
CA ALA A 26 -5.21 17.49 -5.36
C ALA A 26 -3.68 17.55 -5.51
N PHE A 27 -3.03 17.98 -4.43
CA PHE A 27 -1.62 17.74 -4.18
C PHE A 27 -1.43 17.07 -2.82
N ILE A 28 -0.25 16.50 -2.60
CA ILE A 28 0.23 16.09 -1.28
C ILE A 28 1.68 16.53 -1.10
N ALA A 29 1.98 17.09 0.08
CA ALA A 29 3.29 17.58 0.45
C ALA A 29 3.81 16.81 1.67
N LEU A 30 5.07 16.40 1.60
CA LEU A 30 5.76 15.64 2.63
C LEU A 30 7.04 16.37 3.05
N HIS A 31 7.34 16.39 4.34
CA HIS A 31 8.63 16.83 4.87
C HIS A 31 9.26 15.66 5.63
N HIS A 32 10.39 15.17 5.11
CA HIS A 32 10.96 13.89 5.50
C HIS A 32 9.90 12.78 5.39
N ASP A 33 9.63 12.09 6.49
CA ASP A 33 8.68 10.99 6.56
C ASP A 33 7.24 11.45 6.76
N LYS A 34 6.97 12.72 7.09
CA LYS A 34 5.64 13.17 7.51
C LYS A 34 4.88 13.93 6.43
N ILE A 35 3.58 13.65 6.33
CA ILE A 35 2.64 14.44 5.51
C ILE A 35 2.40 15.77 6.21
N ILE A 36 2.73 16.88 5.56
CA ILE A 36 2.57 18.23 6.12
C ILE A 36 1.31 18.93 5.61
N ASP A 37 0.88 18.63 4.38
CA ASP A 37 -0.34 19.19 3.80
C ASP A 37 -0.82 18.37 2.61
N PHE A 38 -2.11 18.48 2.30
CA PHE A 38 -2.72 17.93 1.10
C PHE A 38 -4.06 18.63 0.87
N GLY A 39 -4.58 18.56 -0.35
CA GLY A 39 -5.86 19.17 -0.73
C GLY A 39 -5.78 19.82 -2.11
N HIS A 40 -6.71 20.74 -2.39
CA HIS A 40 -6.88 21.39 -3.70
C HIS A 40 -6.42 22.86 -3.72
N HIS A 41 -5.88 23.39 -2.62
CA HIS A 41 -5.33 24.74 -2.56
C HIS A 41 -3.95 24.85 -3.19
N ASP A 42 -3.42 26.08 -3.33
CA ASP A 42 -2.12 26.31 -3.97
C ASP A 42 -0.96 25.68 -3.17
N PRO A 43 -0.18 24.75 -3.77
CA PRO A 43 0.97 24.12 -3.11
C PRO A 43 2.20 25.01 -2.99
N LYS A 44 2.26 26.19 -3.65
CA LYS A 44 3.46 27.04 -3.72
C LYS A 44 4.10 27.34 -2.37
N LYS A 45 3.30 27.49 -1.30
CA LYS A 45 3.80 27.76 0.05
C LYS A 45 4.77 26.68 0.55
N TRP A 46 4.64 25.44 0.06
CA TRP A 46 5.47 24.30 0.44
C TRP A 46 6.71 24.10 -0.42
N ILE A 47 6.80 24.77 -1.58
CA ILE A 47 7.87 24.57 -2.56
C ILE A 47 9.03 25.53 -2.28
N ASP A 48 10.24 25.02 -2.45
CA ASP A 48 11.53 25.71 -2.55
C ASP A 48 12.44 25.00 -3.56
N ASP A 49 13.67 25.48 -3.74
CA ASP A 49 14.61 24.94 -4.71
C ASP A 49 15.07 23.49 -4.42
N ALA A 50 14.91 23.03 -3.18
CA ALA A 50 15.27 21.67 -2.75
C ALA A 50 14.08 20.69 -2.82
N THR A 51 12.87 21.19 -3.07
CA THR A 51 11.65 20.39 -3.10
C THR A 51 11.63 19.50 -4.33
N ARG A 52 11.62 18.18 -4.14
CA ARG A 52 11.37 17.24 -5.24
C ARG A 52 9.89 17.29 -5.62
N VAL A 53 9.58 17.64 -6.87
CA VAL A 53 8.19 17.72 -7.36
C VAL A 53 7.90 16.58 -8.33
N LEU A 54 6.85 15.82 -8.07
CA LEU A 54 6.30 14.79 -8.95
C LEU A 54 4.96 15.25 -9.52
N ASP A 55 4.72 14.93 -10.79
CA ASP A 55 3.44 15.14 -11.45
C ASP A 55 2.69 13.81 -11.51
N ALA A 56 1.43 13.79 -11.06
CA ALA A 56 0.54 12.63 -11.03
C ALA A 56 -0.75 12.88 -11.83
N ARG A 57 -0.64 13.64 -12.93
CA ARG A 57 -1.77 13.95 -13.81
C ARG A 57 -2.41 12.68 -14.37
N GLY A 58 -3.73 12.59 -14.21
CA GLY A 58 -4.52 11.43 -14.67
C GLY A 58 -4.29 10.17 -13.83
N GLU A 59 -3.60 10.30 -12.70
CA GLU A 59 -3.27 9.21 -11.79
C GLU A 59 -3.93 9.47 -10.43
N CYS A 60 -4.18 8.38 -9.70
CA CYS A 60 -4.64 8.48 -8.32
C CYS A 60 -3.56 8.14 -7.31
N VAL A 61 -3.70 8.70 -6.12
CA VAL A 61 -2.80 8.47 -4.99
C VAL A 61 -3.54 7.83 -3.84
N VAL A 62 -2.97 6.74 -3.32
CA VAL A 62 -3.52 5.95 -2.21
C VAL A 62 -2.44 5.71 -1.16
N PRO A 63 -2.81 5.39 0.11
CA PRO A 63 -1.85 4.87 1.07
C PRO A 63 -1.22 3.57 0.54
N ALA A 64 0.02 3.31 0.92
CA ALA A 64 0.68 2.07 0.56
C ALA A 64 0.02 0.83 1.17
N PHE A 65 0.13 -0.29 0.47
CA PHE A 65 -0.55 -1.51 0.85
C PHE A 65 0.14 -2.19 2.02
N ILE A 66 -0.69 -2.82 2.86
CA ILE A 66 -0.27 -3.54 4.06
C ILE A 66 -0.79 -4.97 3.96
N ASP A 67 0.11 -5.95 3.93
CA ASP A 67 -0.27 -7.36 4.02
C ASP A 67 -0.31 -7.79 5.49
N CYS A 68 -1.44 -8.34 5.93
CA CYS A 68 -1.65 -8.72 7.33
C CYS A 68 -1.26 -10.16 7.68
N HIS A 69 -0.88 -10.99 6.70
CA HIS A 69 -0.59 -12.41 6.92
C HIS A 69 0.53 -12.92 6.01
N PHE A 70 1.76 -12.63 6.45
CA PHE A 70 2.96 -13.09 5.79
C PHE A 70 3.70 -14.16 6.61
N ASN A 71 3.81 -15.38 6.06
CA ASN A 71 4.62 -16.45 6.65
C ASN A 71 5.82 -16.76 5.77
N SER A 72 6.94 -17.15 6.39
CA SER A 72 8.10 -17.64 5.65
C SER A 72 7.71 -18.82 4.74
N PRO A 73 8.14 -18.85 3.47
CA PRO A 73 8.17 -20.07 2.66
C PRO A 73 8.80 -21.22 3.45
N LEU A 74 8.19 -22.40 3.35
CA LEU A 74 8.74 -23.63 3.89
C LEU A 74 9.82 -24.16 2.94
N ASP A 75 10.96 -24.55 3.52
CA ASP A 75 12.07 -25.22 2.85
C ASP A 75 12.86 -26.04 3.88
N GLU A 76 13.50 -27.12 3.45
CA GLU A 76 14.36 -27.97 4.29
C GLU A 76 15.73 -27.33 4.50
N LEU A 77 16.22 -26.56 3.52
CA LEU A 77 17.51 -25.89 3.58
C LEU A 77 17.33 -24.41 3.95
N ASP A 78 17.99 -23.97 5.01
CA ASP A 78 17.92 -22.58 5.48
C ASP A 78 18.33 -21.57 4.40
N GLY A 79 19.34 -21.88 3.57
CA GLY A 79 19.78 -21.01 2.49
C GLY A 79 18.70 -20.79 1.41
N ASP A 80 18.01 -21.85 1.00
CA ASP A 80 16.91 -21.75 0.04
C ASP A 80 15.69 -21.07 0.64
N ARG A 81 15.40 -21.31 1.92
CA ARG A 81 14.39 -20.57 2.66
C ARG A 81 14.67 -19.07 2.62
N MET A 82 15.89 -18.65 2.96
CA MET A 82 16.29 -17.24 2.97
C MET A 82 16.14 -16.60 1.58
N ARG A 83 16.58 -17.30 0.53
CA ARG A 83 16.42 -16.86 -0.87
C ARG A 83 14.95 -16.67 -1.24
N LYS A 84 14.11 -17.68 -0.99
CA LYS A 84 12.67 -17.64 -1.27
C LYS A 84 11.95 -16.53 -0.50
N VAL A 85 12.33 -16.27 0.74
CA VAL A 85 11.83 -15.12 1.52
C VAL A 85 12.20 -13.81 0.82
N SER A 86 13.46 -13.66 0.42
CA SER A 86 13.94 -12.45 -0.27
C SER A 86 13.19 -12.21 -1.58
N ASP A 87 13.01 -13.25 -2.39
CA ASP A 87 12.28 -13.17 -3.67
C ASP A 87 10.81 -12.80 -3.44
N ALA A 88 10.16 -13.39 -2.42
CA ALA A 88 8.79 -13.09 -2.06
C ALA A 88 8.62 -11.64 -1.61
N LEU A 89 9.49 -11.16 -0.71
CA LEU A 89 9.47 -9.77 -0.23
C LEU A 89 9.67 -8.77 -1.37
N TYR A 90 10.64 -9.05 -2.26
CA TYR A 90 10.87 -8.25 -3.46
C TYR A 90 9.62 -8.22 -4.34
N ALA A 91 9.05 -9.37 -4.69
CA ALA A 91 7.85 -9.44 -5.53
C ALA A 91 6.67 -8.69 -4.90
N MET A 92 6.44 -8.84 -3.59
CA MET A 92 5.39 -8.14 -2.86
C MET A 92 5.61 -6.61 -2.84
N ARG A 93 6.86 -6.17 -2.65
CA ARG A 93 7.24 -4.75 -2.73
C ARG A 93 6.91 -4.17 -4.10
N MET A 94 7.26 -4.88 -5.17
CA MET A 94 6.99 -4.46 -6.55
C MET A 94 5.48 -4.42 -6.86
N ASN A 95 4.63 -5.01 -6.02
CA ASN A 95 3.17 -4.93 -6.09
C ASN A 95 2.57 -3.95 -5.07
N GLY A 96 3.37 -3.03 -4.52
CA GLY A 96 2.90 -1.95 -3.63
C GLY A 96 2.74 -2.32 -2.16
N ILE A 97 3.11 -3.54 -1.78
CA ILE A 97 3.05 -3.99 -0.39
C ILE A 97 4.33 -3.53 0.32
N LEU A 98 4.21 -2.41 1.02
CA LEU A 98 5.36 -1.77 1.68
C LEU A 98 5.46 -2.09 3.17
N THR A 99 4.40 -2.65 3.75
CA THR A 99 4.38 -3.15 5.13
C THR A 99 3.77 -4.54 5.15
N LEU A 100 4.40 -5.46 5.87
CA LEU A 100 3.90 -6.82 6.08
C LEU A 100 3.82 -7.13 7.57
N ILE A 101 2.82 -7.91 7.95
CA ILE A 101 2.68 -8.44 9.30
C ILE A 101 2.96 -9.93 9.27
N SER A 102 3.90 -10.37 10.11
CA SER A 102 4.22 -11.77 10.33
C SER A 102 3.99 -12.17 11.79
N LYS A 103 3.60 -13.42 12.00
CA LYS A 103 3.61 -14.03 13.34
C LYS A 103 5.00 -14.54 13.72
N ASP A 104 5.89 -14.71 12.75
CA ASP A 104 7.25 -15.19 12.95
C ASP A 104 8.20 -14.03 13.33
N PRO A 105 8.77 -14.04 14.54
CA PRO A 105 9.72 -13.00 14.96
C PRO A 105 11.01 -12.97 14.15
N SER A 106 11.44 -14.09 13.55
CA SER A 106 12.65 -14.15 12.73
C SER A 106 12.53 -13.37 11.42
N MET A 107 11.29 -13.12 11.00
CA MET A 107 10.97 -12.37 9.79
C MET A 107 11.03 -10.87 9.99
N ARG A 108 11.17 -10.38 11.23
CA ARG A 108 11.20 -8.95 11.52
C ARG A 108 12.30 -8.26 10.72
N ARG A 109 11.91 -7.31 9.87
CA ARG A 109 12.80 -6.57 8.97
C ARG A 109 12.38 -5.11 8.98
N LYS A 110 13.35 -4.20 9.07
CA LYS A 110 13.11 -2.77 8.88
C LYS A 110 14.05 -2.26 7.81
N GLU A 111 13.60 -2.29 6.56
CA GLU A 111 14.37 -1.79 5.44
C GLU A 111 13.84 -0.40 5.02
N LEU A 112 14.60 0.28 4.17
CA LEU A 112 14.27 1.63 3.72
C LEU A 112 12.96 1.70 2.92
N PHE A 113 12.64 0.63 2.17
CA PHE A 113 11.54 0.62 1.19
C PHE A 113 10.43 -0.40 1.51
N GLN A 114 10.65 -1.27 2.49
CA GLN A 114 9.67 -2.26 2.93
C GLN A 114 9.98 -2.65 4.39
N GLU A 115 8.95 -2.90 5.18
CA GLU A 115 9.13 -3.42 6.53
C GLU A 115 8.25 -4.64 6.81
N VAL A 116 8.77 -5.54 7.64
CA VAL A 116 8.06 -6.70 8.15
C VAL A 116 7.98 -6.54 9.66
N LEU A 117 6.77 -6.32 10.15
CA LEU A 117 6.47 -6.18 11.57
C LEU A 117 6.03 -7.53 12.13
N THR A 118 6.32 -7.76 13.41
CA THR A 118 5.88 -8.97 14.10
C THR A 118 4.67 -8.66 14.98
N SER A 119 3.60 -9.43 14.83
CA SER A 119 2.46 -9.39 15.74
C SER A 119 1.87 -10.77 15.93
N ARG A 120 1.55 -11.11 17.20
CA ARG A 120 0.81 -12.33 17.56
C ARG A 120 -0.70 -12.09 17.65
N HIS A 121 -1.14 -10.86 17.40
CA HIS A 121 -2.56 -10.50 17.41
C HIS A 121 -3.32 -11.37 16.41
N ASN A 122 -4.46 -11.90 16.84
CA ASN A 122 -5.35 -12.63 15.95
C ASN A 122 -6.43 -11.66 15.41
N PRO A 123 -6.51 -11.46 14.09
CA PRO A 123 -7.47 -10.53 13.51
C PRO A 123 -8.90 -10.81 13.96
N ARG A 124 -9.60 -9.73 14.35
CA ARG A 124 -11.04 -9.72 14.61
C ARG A 124 -11.82 -9.58 13.32
N MET A 125 -11.30 -8.79 12.38
CA MET A 125 -11.83 -8.71 11.03
C MET A 125 -11.56 -10.03 10.26
N PRO A 126 -12.49 -10.49 9.41
CA PRO A 126 -12.26 -11.64 8.55
C PRO A 126 -11.10 -11.34 7.58
N VAL A 127 -10.21 -12.32 7.40
CA VAL A 127 -9.08 -12.22 6.48
C VAL A 127 -9.37 -12.98 5.21
N ILE A 128 -9.42 -12.28 4.08
CA ILE A 128 -9.62 -12.84 2.75
C ILE A 128 -8.26 -13.00 2.07
N GLN A 129 -7.92 -14.26 1.74
CA GLN A 129 -6.63 -14.66 1.15
C GLN A 129 -6.79 -15.52 -0.11
N GLY A 130 -8.03 -15.77 -0.51
CA GLY A 130 -8.43 -16.53 -1.68
C GLY A 130 -9.87 -16.17 -2.03
N ILE A 131 -10.43 -16.80 -3.05
CA ILE A 131 -11.80 -16.57 -3.46
C ILE A 131 -12.72 -17.19 -2.39
N PRO A 132 -13.52 -16.40 -1.65
CA PRO A 132 -14.41 -16.95 -0.66
C PRO A 132 -15.61 -17.62 -1.33
N ASP A 133 -16.08 -18.73 -0.73
CA ASP A 133 -17.34 -19.40 -1.09
C ASP A 133 -18.55 -18.68 -0.49
N GLU A 134 -18.37 -18.08 0.69
CA GLU A 134 -19.39 -17.36 1.42
C GLU A 134 -19.48 -15.87 1.04
N LYS A 135 -20.59 -15.23 1.43
CA LYS A 135 -20.77 -13.79 1.27
C LYS A 135 -19.76 -13.04 2.13
N ILE A 136 -19.10 -12.06 1.51
CA ILE A 136 -18.08 -11.23 2.15
C ILE A 136 -18.72 -10.29 3.17
N ARG A 137 -18.20 -10.33 4.40
CA ARG A 137 -18.57 -9.40 5.48
C ARG A 137 -17.61 -8.21 5.47
N ILE A 138 -18.17 -7.02 5.56
CA ILE A 138 -17.42 -5.75 5.60
C ILE A 138 -17.50 -5.21 7.05
N PRO A 139 -16.40 -4.75 7.67
CA PRO A 139 -15.05 -4.65 7.12
C PRO A 139 -14.30 -6.00 7.10
N PHE A 140 -13.31 -6.11 6.23
CA PHE A 140 -12.41 -7.26 6.11
C PHE A 140 -10.97 -6.81 5.86
N LEU A 141 -10.05 -7.77 5.93
CA LEU A 141 -8.64 -7.62 5.55
C LEU A 141 -8.36 -8.40 4.28
N LEU A 142 -7.57 -7.83 3.37
CA LEU A 142 -7.06 -8.54 2.21
C LEU A 142 -5.60 -8.92 2.47
N SER A 143 -5.20 -10.12 2.08
CA SER A 143 -3.81 -10.57 2.18
C SER A 143 -3.48 -11.53 1.05
N CYS A 144 -2.21 -11.60 0.70
CA CYS A 144 -1.67 -12.59 -0.21
C CYS A 144 -1.60 -14.02 0.38
N GLY A 145 -1.81 -14.17 1.69
CA GLY A 145 -1.89 -15.47 2.37
C GLY A 145 -0.65 -16.33 2.14
N MET A 146 0.53 -15.73 2.28
CA MET A 146 1.79 -16.41 1.97
C MET A 146 1.93 -17.68 2.83
N ASN A 147 1.93 -18.85 2.18
CA ASN A 147 1.95 -20.19 2.77
C ASN A 147 0.83 -20.50 3.77
N SER A 148 -0.27 -19.75 3.77
CA SER A 148 -1.52 -20.15 4.43
C SER A 148 -2.41 -20.98 3.50
N LEU A 149 -2.15 -20.92 2.19
CA LEU A 149 -2.84 -21.63 1.13
C LEU A 149 -1.82 -22.34 0.21
N PRO A 150 -2.23 -23.40 -0.53
CA PRO A 150 -1.33 -24.09 -1.47
C PRO A 150 -0.84 -23.20 -2.62
N HIS A 151 -1.51 -22.07 -2.86
CA HIS A 151 -1.16 -21.11 -3.91
C HIS A 151 -0.52 -19.87 -3.30
N LYS A 152 0.61 -19.44 -3.89
CA LYS A 152 1.36 -18.26 -3.45
C LYS A 152 0.94 -17.06 -4.28
N MET A 153 0.41 -16.03 -3.64
CA MET A 153 0.21 -14.73 -4.26
C MET A 153 1.31 -13.77 -3.80
N TYR A 154 1.80 -12.93 -4.70
CA TYR A 154 2.74 -11.84 -4.37
C TYR A 154 2.12 -10.46 -4.62
N SER A 155 0.84 -10.44 -4.99
CA SER A 155 0.07 -9.24 -5.28
C SER A 155 -1.34 -9.42 -4.77
N MET A 156 -1.90 -8.39 -4.15
CA MET A 156 -3.30 -8.37 -3.76
C MET A 156 -4.22 -8.02 -4.94
N GLN A 157 -3.69 -7.44 -6.03
CA GLN A 157 -4.49 -6.96 -7.17
C GLN A 157 -5.31 -8.07 -7.85
N PRO A 158 -4.79 -9.28 -8.13
CA PRO A 158 -5.61 -10.31 -8.80
C PRO A 158 -6.81 -10.75 -7.95
N LEU A 159 -6.63 -10.86 -6.64
CA LEU A 159 -7.74 -11.18 -5.74
C LEU A 159 -8.71 -10.00 -5.65
N ALA A 160 -8.20 -8.77 -5.51
CA ALA A 160 -9.03 -7.56 -5.51
C ALA A 160 -9.86 -7.43 -6.80
N PHE A 161 -9.28 -7.75 -7.96
CA PHE A 161 -9.99 -7.82 -9.24
C PHE A 161 -11.14 -8.82 -9.20
N VAL A 162 -10.90 -10.04 -8.70
CA VAL A 162 -11.96 -11.04 -8.60
C VAL A 162 -13.07 -10.59 -7.66
N LEU A 163 -12.71 -10.01 -6.52
CA LEU A 163 -13.66 -9.51 -5.54
C LEU A 163 -14.49 -8.33 -6.08
N TYR A 164 -13.86 -7.42 -6.83
CA TYR A 164 -14.52 -6.28 -7.44
C TYR A 164 -15.45 -6.72 -8.58
N VAL A 165 -14.89 -7.39 -9.59
CA VAL A 165 -15.57 -7.71 -10.85
C VAL A 165 -16.59 -8.83 -10.71
N TYR A 166 -16.26 -9.91 -10.00
CA TYR A 166 -17.12 -11.11 -9.93
C TYR A 166 -17.91 -11.23 -8.64
N ARG A 167 -17.51 -10.55 -7.56
CA ARG A 167 -18.21 -10.60 -6.26
C ARG A 167 -18.90 -9.27 -5.89
N GLY A 168 -18.72 -8.21 -6.67
CA GLY A 168 -19.39 -6.92 -6.46
C GLY A 168 -18.98 -6.20 -5.18
N VAL A 169 -17.78 -6.48 -4.65
CA VAL A 169 -17.24 -5.75 -3.50
C VAL A 169 -16.89 -4.32 -3.92
N GLY A 170 -17.27 -3.32 -3.14
CA GLY A 170 -16.98 -1.93 -3.46
C GLY A 170 -15.47 -1.63 -3.51
N ALA A 171 -15.05 -0.80 -4.47
CA ALA A 171 -13.64 -0.41 -4.61
C ALA A 171 -13.08 0.26 -3.36
N SER A 172 -13.90 1.09 -2.68
CA SER A 172 -13.50 1.72 -1.41
C SER A 172 -13.27 0.69 -0.30
N ASP A 173 -14.12 -0.34 -0.20
CA ASP A 173 -13.95 -1.41 0.81
C ASP A 173 -12.69 -2.23 0.55
N LEU A 174 -12.39 -2.52 -0.72
CA LEU A 174 -11.15 -3.18 -1.12
C LEU A 174 -9.91 -2.35 -0.79
N LEU A 175 -9.92 -1.06 -1.14
CA LEU A 175 -8.80 -0.18 -0.82
C LEU A 175 -8.56 -0.14 0.70
N ARG A 176 -9.62 -0.01 1.50
CA ARG A 176 -9.53 -0.02 2.96
C ARG A 176 -9.01 -1.36 3.50
N ALA A 177 -9.46 -2.48 2.94
CA ALA A 177 -8.98 -3.82 3.29
C ALA A 177 -7.48 -4.03 3.02
N MET A 178 -6.91 -3.26 2.09
CA MET A 178 -5.48 -3.26 1.73
C MET A 178 -4.67 -2.17 2.45
N THR A 179 -5.30 -1.24 3.18
CA THR A 179 -4.65 -0.05 3.75
C THR A 179 -5.04 0.22 5.21
N CYS A 180 -6.13 0.94 5.47
CA CYS A 180 -6.47 1.40 6.81
C CYS A 180 -7.02 0.31 7.73
N ASN A 181 -7.73 -0.69 7.20
CA ASN A 181 -8.24 -1.80 8.00
C ASN A 181 -7.10 -2.60 8.64
N PRO A 182 -6.07 -3.09 7.90
CA PRO A 182 -4.94 -3.75 8.54
C PRO A 182 -4.15 -2.79 9.44
N ALA A 183 -4.01 -1.51 9.08
CA ALA A 183 -3.37 -0.55 9.98
C ALA A 183 -4.09 -0.44 11.35
N TRP A 184 -5.42 -0.37 11.36
CA TRP A 184 -6.20 -0.32 12.59
C TRP A 184 -6.20 -1.64 13.35
N GLU A 185 -6.36 -2.77 12.66
CA GLU A 185 -6.38 -4.10 13.27
C GLU A 185 -5.08 -4.38 14.04
N PHE A 186 -3.94 -3.95 13.51
CA PHE A 186 -2.62 -4.18 14.09
C PHE A 186 -2.04 -2.97 14.84
N GLY A 187 -2.83 -1.90 15.05
CA GLY A 187 -2.42 -0.74 15.83
C GLY A 187 -1.31 0.12 15.20
N LEU A 188 -1.18 0.10 13.88
CA LEU A 188 -0.19 0.86 13.10
C LEU A 188 -0.63 2.31 12.96
N ARG A 189 -0.38 3.11 14.00
CA ARG A 189 -0.91 4.50 14.08
C ARG A 189 -0.44 5.41 12.94
N ASP A 190 0.76 5.23 12.43
CA ASP A 190 1.33 6.15 11.43
C ASP A 190 1.07 5.73 9.97
N LEU A 191 0.43 4.58 9.74
CA LEU A 191 0.32 3.94 8.42
C LEU A 191 -1.14 3.77 7.96
N GLY A 192 -1.32 3.44 6.67
CA GLY A 192 -2.60 3.03 6.08
C GLY A 192 -3.61 4.15 5.84
N VAL A 193 -3.28 5.40 6.17
CA VAL A 193 -4.13 6.57 5.95
C VAL A 193 -3.32 7.77 5.48
N ILE A 194 -3.93 8.65 4.68
CA ILE A 194 -3.41 9.97 4.38
C ILE A 194 -4.07 10.98 5.33
N GLU A 195 -3.26 11.50 6.24
CA GLU A 195 -3.65 12.51 7.22
C GLU A 195 -2.40 13.31 7.63
N LYS A 196 -2.55 14.60 7.96
CA LYS A 196 -1.41 15.43 8.36
C LYS A 196 -0.74 14.86 9.61
N GLY A 197 0.59 14.83 9.62
CA GLY A 197 1.41 14.26 10.69
C GLY A 197 1.59 12.73 10.62
N ARG A 198 0.91 12.03 9.71
CA ARG A 198 1.14 10.59 9.45
C ARG A 198 2.32 10.39 8.52
N GLN A 199 2.79 9.14 8.45
CA GLN A 199 3.91 8.78 7.59
C GLN A 199 3.50 8.77 6.11
N GLY A 200 4.41 9.22 5.26
CA GLY A 200 4.31 9.33 3.82
C GLY A 200 4.53 8.03 3.07
N ASP A 201 3.73 7.01 3.37
CA ASP A 201 3.73 5.73 2.66
C ASP A 201 2.62 5.74 1.61
N LEU A 202 2.99 5.96 0.35
CA LEU A 202 2.05 6.27 -0.72
C LEU A 202 2.34 5.45 -1.98
N LEU A 203 1.28 5.16 -2.73
CA LEU A 203 1.36 4.63 -4.09
C LEU A 203 0.70 5.62 -5.04
N VAL A 204 1.36 5.85 -6.17
CA VAL A 204 0.76 6.53 -7.32
C VAL A 204 0.38 5.45 -8.31
N LEU A 205 -0.93 5.25 -8.48
CA LEU A 205 -1.49 4.25 -9.37
C LEU A 205 -1.63 4.87 -10.76
N GLY A 206 -1.21 4.13 -11.79
CA GLY A 206 -1.32 4.49 -13.20
C GLY A 206 -2.74 4.39 -13.75
N ALA A 207 -3.72 4.85 -12.97
CA ALA A 207 -5.13 4.91 -13.28
C ALA A 207 -5.74 6.14 -12.57
N PRO A 208 -6.71 6.84 -13.17
CA PRO A 208 -7.37 7.98 -12.55
C PRO A 208 -8.22 7.60 -11.35
N THR A 209 -8.74 6.38 -11.28
CA THR A 209 -9.64 5.91 -10.21
C THR A 209 -9.23 4.53 -9.68
N ILE A 210 -9.64 4.21 -8.45
CA ILE A 210 -9.39 2.88 -7.88
C ILE A 210 -10.28 1.81 -8.53
N GLU A 211 -11.46 2.18 -9.02
CA GLU A 211 -12.36 1.34 -9.81
C GLU A 211 -11.66 0.86 -11.09
N GLU A 212 -10.95 1.76 -11.78
CA GLU A 212 -10.16 1.38 -12.94
C GLU A 212 -8.99 0.47 -12.54
N TYR A 213 -8.28 0.79 -11.45
CA TYR A 213 -7.19 -0.06 -10.95
C TYR A 213 -7.65 -1.49 -10.61
N PHE A 214 -8.83 -1.64 -9.98
CA PHE A 214 -9.39 -2.94 -9.60
C PHE A 214 -10.14 -3.65 -10.73
N SER A 215 -10.44 -2.98 -11.85
CA SER A 215 -11.01 -3.62 -13.04
C SER A 215 -9.97 -4.17 -14.01
N GLN A 216 -8.68 -3.97 -13.72
CA GLN A 216 -7.55 -4.48 -14.52
C GLN A 216 -6.80 -5.59 -13.77
N VAL A 217 -6.32 -6.59 -14.53
CA VAL A 217 -5.46 -7.66 -14.03
C VAL A 217 -4.29 -7.88 -14.99
N GLY A 218 -3.10 -8.15 -14.46
CA GLY A 218 -1.93 -8.53 -15.26
C GLY A 218 -1.10 -7.37 -15.83
N LYS A 219 -1.55 -6.12 -15.71
CA LYS A 219 -0.75 -4.92 -16.03
C LYS A 219 -0.15 -4.35 -14.75
N GLN A 220 1.14 -4.00 -14.76
CA GLN A 220 1.76 -3.28 -13.65
C GLN A 220 1.11 -1.89 -13.52
N GLY A 221 0.22 -1.74 -12.54
CA GLY A 221 -0.61 -0.54 -12.36
C GLY A 221 -0.06 0.49 -11.39
N ILE A 222 1.13 0.28 -10.82
CA ILE A 222 1.77 1.22 -9.88
C ILE A 222 2.89 1.94 -10.62
N HIS A 223 2.81 3.26 -10.72
CA HIS A 223 3.79 4.10 -11.42
C HIS A 223 4.84 4.70 -10.49
N ARG A 224 4.51 4.92 -9.22
CA ARG A 224 5.43 5.39 -8.19
C ARG A 224 5.14 4.74 -6.86
N MET A 225 6.21 4.47 -6.09
CA MET A 225 6.12 4.01 -4.71
C MET A 225 6.95 4.94 -3.83
N ILE A 226 6.37 5.34 -2.72
CA ILE A 226 6.95 6.24 -1.74
C ILE A 226 6.87 5.54 -0.37
N LYS A 227 8.01 5.36 0.29
CA LYS A 227 8.10 4.88 1.67
C LYS A 227 8.76 5.96 2.51
N SER A 228 8.15 6.36 3.63
CA SER A 228 8.68 7.39 4.53
C SER A 228 9.10 8.66 3.78
N GLY A 229 8.28 9.10 2.80
CA GLY A 229 8.53 10.28 1.98
C GLY A 229 9.64 10.16 0.92
N ILE A 230 10.26 8.99 0.78
CA ILE A 230 11.28 8.71 -0.24
C ILE A 230 10.62 7.97 -1.41
N GLN A 231 10.53 8.63 -2.58
CA GLN A 231 10.14 7.95 -3.81
C GLN A 231 11.32 7.09 -4.31
N PHE A 232 11.11 5.77 -4.37
CA PHE A 232 12.13 4.77 -4.76
C PHE A 232 11.78 3.99 -6.03
N TYR A 233 10.51 4.00 -6.48
CA TYR A 233 10.07 3.35 -7.72
C TYR A 233 9.54 4.38 -8.74
N PRO A 234 9.81 4.20 -10.06
CA PRO A 234 10.79 3.28 -10.63
C PRO A 234 12.19 3.59 -10.11
N GLU A 235 13.10 2.60 -10.14
CA GLU A 235 14.49 2.85 -9.77
C GLU A 235 15.04 3.97 -10.66
N ILE A 236 15.31 5.12 -10.06
CA ILE A 236 15.96 6.20 -10.77
C ILE A 236 17.43 5.81 -10.82
N LEU A 237 17.85 5.22 -11.93
CA LEU A 237 19.25 5.20 -12.32
C LEU A 237 19.70 6.66 -12.36
N ARG A 238 20.46 7.08 -11.35
CA ARG A 238 21.19 8.34 -11.42
C ARG A 238 22.36 8.10 -12.39
N CYS A 239 22.18 8.48 -13.64
CA CYS A 239 23.28 8.62 -14.59
C CYS A 239 24.22 9.74 -14.13
#